data_AF-A0AB36BJ23-F1
#
_entry.id   AF-A0AB36BJ23-F1
#
_cell.length_a   1.000
_cell.length_b   1.000
_cell.length_c   1.000
_cell.angle_alpha   90.00
_cell.angle_beta   90.00
_cell.angle_gamma   90.00
#
_symmetry.space_group_name_H-M   'P 1'
#
loop_
_entity.id
_entity.type
_entity.pdbx_description
1 polymer ?
#
loop_
_entity_poly.entity_id
_entity_poly.type
_entity_poly.pdbx_seq_one_letter_code
_entity_poly.pdbx_strand_id
1 'polypeptide(L)'
;MSSTAASSYANALADVAKSNNTLDRTFADVEKIEKLFSEESVLRFFTNPTIVDVEKRGIIDEIARSAALQPHVANFLSILVDMKRIDLVKEIVKEFEVVYNILTATELAVVTSVVK
;
A
#
# COMPACT_ATOMS: atom_id res chain seq x y z
N MET A 1 -3.26 2.63 22.03
CA MET A 1 -3.50 3.67 21.02
C MET A 1 -2.19 3.89 20.27
N SER A 2 -1.90 3.01 19.31
CA SER A 2 -0.69 3.15 18.49
C SER A 2 -1.12 3.83 17.20
N SER A 3 -1.25 5.15 17.24
CA SER A 3 -1.53 5.95 16.04
C SER A 3 -0.22 6.13 15.27
N THR A 4 0.29 5.03 14.69
CA THR A 4 1.37 5.10 13.71
C THR A 4 0.82 5.85 12.49
N ALA A 5 1.59 6.78 11.93
CA ALA A 5 1.15 7.55 10.77
C ALA A 5 0.65 6.63 9.63
N ALA A 6 1.24 5.44 9.52
CA ALA A 6 0.83 4.38 8.62
C ALA A 6 -0.65 3.97 8.77
N SER A 7 -1.14 3.78 10.00
CA SER A 7 -2.52 3.38 10.31
C SER A 7 -3.54 4.44 9.86
N SER A 8 -3.21 5.73 10.03
CA SER A 8 -4.06 6.82 9.54
C SER A 8 -4.11 6.86 8.02
N TYR A 9 -2.98 6.65 7.34
CA TYR A 9 -2.95 6.57 5.88
C TYR A 9 -3.69 5.35 5.34
N ALA A 10 -3.53 4.18 5.97
CA ALA A 10 -4.22 2.95 5.60
C ALA A 10 -5.74 3.11 5.73
N ASN A 11 -6.23 3.69 6.83
CA ASN A 11 -7.65 3.99 7.00
C ASN A 11 -8.16 4.97 5.94
N ALA A 12 -7.41 6.04 5.64
CA ALA A 12 -7.80 6.99 4.61
C ALA A 12 -7.90 6.33 3.22
N LEU A 13 -6.93 5.46 2.87
CA LEU A 13 -6.96 4.72 1.61
C LEU A 13 -8.14 3.73 1.57
N ALA A 14 -8.40 3.03 2.66
CA ALA A 14 -9.50 2.07 2.76
C ALA A 14 -10.86 2.76 2.68
N ASP A 15 -11.02 3.94 3.29
CA ASP A 15 -12.25 4.74 3.22
C ASP A 15 -12.53 5.21 1.80
N VAL A 16 -11.50 5.70 1.08
CA VAL A 16 -11.60 6.08 -0.33
C VAL A 16 -11.95 4.87 -1.20
N ALA A 17 -11.30 3.73 -0.98
CA ALA A 17 -11.56 2.50 -1.73
C ALA A 17 -12.98 1.97 -1.48
N LYS A 18 -13.47 2.07 -0.24
CA LYS A 18 -14.83 1.70 0.16
C LYS A 18 -15.86 2.63 -0.48
N SER A 19 -15.64 3.94 -0.43
CA SER A 19 -16.52 4.94 -1.03
C SER A 19 -16.65 4.73 -2.55
N ASN A 20 -15.54 4.38 -3.21
CA ASN A 20 -15.52 4.07 -4.64
C ASN A 20 -16.00 2.65 -4.98
N ASN A 21 -16.36 1.81 -4.01
CA ASN A 21 -16.67 0.38 -4.21
C ASN A 21 -15.56 -0.38 -4.97
N THR A 22 -14.31 0.01 -4.75
CA THR A 22 -13.15 -0.60 -5.40
C THR A 22 -12.17 -1.19 -4.39
N LEU A 23 -12.70 -1.61 -3.25
CA LEU A 23 -11.96 -2.17 -2.12
C LEU A 23 -11.10 -3.37 -2.56
N ASP A 24 -11.68 -4.37 -3.20
CA ASP A 24 -10.97 -5.56 -3.71
C ASP A 24 -9.88 -5.21 -4.74
N ARG A 25 -10.15 -4.25 -5.62
CA ARG A 25 -9.16 -3.79 -6.61
C ARG A 25 -8.00 -3.07 -5.93
N THR A 26 -8.32 -2.21 -4.96
CA THR A 26 -7.30 -1.49 -4.18
C THR A 26 -6.47 -2.47 -3.36
N PHE A 27 -7.08 -3.53 -2.84
CA PHE A 27 -6.36 -4.59 -2.14
C PHE A 27 -5.39 -5.35 -3.05
N ALA A 28 -5.84 -5.79 -4.23
CA ALA A 28 -4.98 -6.44 -5.21
C ALA A 28 -3.82 -5.53 -5.67
N ASP A 29 -4.07 -4.24 -5.77
CA ASP A 29 -3.07 -3.21 -6.09
C ASP A 29 -2.04 -3.06 -4.95
N VAL A 30 -2.51 -2.97 -3.71
CA VAL A 30 -1.68 -2.86 -2.50
C VAL A 30 -0.80 -4.09 -2.30
N GLU A 31 -1.29 -5.30 -2.57
CA GLU A 31 -0.52 -6.54 -2.47
C GLU A 31 0.63 -6.61 -3.51
N LYS A 32 0.38 -6.12 -4.73
CA LYS A 32 1.44 -6.01 -5.76
C LYS A 32 2.49 -4.98 -5.35
N ILE A 33 2.05 -3.84 -4.80
CA ILE A 33 2.94 -2.80 -4.28
C ILE A 33 3.80 -3.39 -3.16
N GLU A 34 3.23 -4.14 -2.22
CA GLU A 34 3.99 -4.79 -1.16
C GLU A 34 5.13 -5.65 -1.72
N LYS A 35 4.82 -6.50 -2.71
CA LYS A 35 5.83 -7.37 -3.36
C LYS A 35 6.96 -6.55 -4.00
N LEU A 36 6.63 -5.47 -4.70
CA LEU A 36 7.61 -4.56 -5.31
C LEU A 36 8.46 -3.84 -4.26
N PHE A 37 7.83 -3.32 -3.20
CA PHE A 37 8.53 -2.60 -2.13
C PHE A 37 9.18 -3.54 -1.10
N SER A 38 8.96 -4.85 -1.19
CA SER A 38 9.67 -5.84 -0.40
C SER A 38 11.13 -5.93 -0.82
N GLU A 39 11.46 -5.59 -2.08
CA GLU A 39 12.84 -5.49 -2.55
C GLU A 39 13.56 -4.31 -1.90
N GLU A 40 14.64 -4.61 -1.17
CA GLU A 40 15.42 -3.59 -0.46
C GLU A 40 16.05 -2.58 -1.43
N SER A 41 16.36 -2.99 -2.66
CA SER A 41 16.85 -2.13 -3.73
C SER A 41 15.83 -1.06 -4.11
N VAL A 42 14.55 -1.42 -4.19
CA VAL A 42 13.45 -0.50 -4.52
C VAL A 42 13.25 0.48 -3.36
N LEU A 43 13.21 -0.01 -2.12
CA LEU A 43 13.13 0.85 -0.94
C LEU A 43 14.30 1.83 -0.84
N ARG A 44 15.53 1.37 -1.08
CA ARG A 44 16.72 2.22 -1.13
C ARG A 44 16.63 3.29 -2.22
N PHE A 45 16.08 2.95 -3.38
CA PHE A 45 15.86 3.92 -4.46
C PHE A 45 14.91 5.04 -4.02
N PHE A 46 13.77 4.69 -3.43
CA PHE A 46 12.79 5.68 -3.02
C PHE A 46 13.19 6.47 -1.77
N THR A 47 13.94 5.87 -0.84
CA THR A 47 14.48 6.56 0.35
C THR A 47 15.69 7.43 0.05
N ASN A 48 16.38 7.22 -1.07
CA ASN A 48 17.53 8.03 -1.46
C ASN A 48 17.10 9.48 -1.79
N PRO A 49 17.57 10.49 -1.03
CA PRO A 49 17.24 11.90 -1.28
C PRO A 49 17.93 12.49 -2.51
N THR A 50 18.93 11.79 -3.06
CA THR A 50 19.70 12.23 -4.24
C THR A 50 18.93 12.01 -5.54
N ILE A 51 17.88 11.19 -5.51
CA ILE A 51 17.04 10.91 -6.67
C ILE A 51 15.92 11.96 -6.73
N VAL A 52 15.79 12.60 -7.89
CA VAL A 52 14.79 13.63 -8.14
C VAL A 52 13.38 13.05 -8.10
N ASP A 53 12.44 13.81 -7.53
CA ASP A 53 11.04 13.39 -7.38
C ASP A 53 10.37 13.05 -8.72
N VAL A 54 10.87 13.63 -9.82
CA VAL A 54 10.43 13.34 -11.19
C VAL A 54 10.73 11.89 -11.59
N GLU A 55 11.92 11.37 -11.30
CA GLU A 55 12.27 9.97 -11.59
C GLU A 55 11.44 9.01 -10.74
N LYS A 56 11.25 9.34 -9.46
CA LYS A 56 10.43 8.53 -8.55
C LYS A 56 8.97 8.47 -9.00
N ARG A 57 8.40 9.61 -9.43
CA ARG A 57 7.06 9.65 -10.04
C ARG A 57 7.00 8.85 -11.33
N GLY A 58 8.04 8.92 -12.16
CA GLY A 58 8.13 8.11 -13.39
C GLY A 58 8.01 6.62 -13.11
N ILE A 59 8.76 6.11 -12.12
CA ILE A 59 8.66 4.70 -11.71
C ILE A 59 7.28 4.37 -11.14
N ILE A 60 6.70 5.24 -10.31
CA ILE A 60 5.34 5.02 -9.80
C ILE A 60 4.32 4.97 -10.94
N ASP A 61 4.44 5.84 -11.94
CA ASP A 61 3.56 5.87 -13.09
C ASP A 61 3.71 4.61 -13.97
N GLU A 62 4.93 4.11 -14.09
CA GLU A 62 5.22 2.85 -14.79
C GLU A 62 4.66 1.65 -14.03
N ILE A 63 4.82 1.61 -12.70
CA ILE A 63 4.18 0.61 -11.83
C ILE A 63 2.66 0.73 -11.94
N ALA A 64 2.11 1.95 -11.93
CA ALA A 64 0.68 2.19 -12.08
C ALA A 64 0.14 1.68 -13.41
N ARG A 65 0.87 1.89 -14.51
CA ARG A 65 0.51 1.34 -15.82
C ARG A 65 0.67 -0.17 -15.89
N SER A 66 1.78 -0.71 -15.39
CA SER A 66 2.10 -2.14 -15.46
C SER A 66 1.15 -2.98 -14.60
N ALA A 67 0.86 -2.52 -13.38
CA ALA A 67 -0.04 -3.20 -12.45
C ALA A 67 -1.52 -2.84 -12.68
N ALA A 68 -1.82 -1.93 -13.61
CA ALA A 68 -3.14 -1.35 -13.85
C ALA A 68 -3.78 -0.79 -12.57
N LEU A 69 -2.98 -0.05 -11.80
CA LEU A 69 -3.38 0.49 -10.50
C LEU A 69 -4.50 1.52 -10.67
N GLN A 70 -5.35 1.60 -9.66
CA GLN A 70 -6.38 2.63 -9.62
C GLN A 70 -5.77 4.04 -9.45
N PRO A 71 -6.40 5.08 -10.02
CA PRO A 71 -5.86 6.45 -9.98
C PRO A 71 -5.71 6.99 -8.56
N HIS A 72 -6.58 6.59 -7.62
CA HIS A 72 -6.42 6.97 -6.20
C HIS A 72 -5.22 6.30 -5.53
N VAL A 73 -4.85 5.07 -5.92
CA VAL A 73 -3.66 4.36 -5.42
C VAL A 73 -2.39 5.00 -5.97
N ALA A 74 -2.35 5.32 -7.26
CA ALA A 74 -1.23 6.01 -7.89
C ALA A 74 -0.99 7.40 -7.28
N ASN A 75 -2.07 8.15 -7.03
CA ASN A 75 -1.99 9.45 -6.34
C ASN A 75 -1.49 9.28 -4.90
N PHE A 76 -1.98 8.26 -4.19
CA PHE A 76 -1.54 7.97 -2.83
C PHE A 76 -0.04 7.64 -2.76
N LEU A 77 0.47 6.80 -3.67
CA LEU A 77 1.89 6.52 -3.80
C LEU A 77 2.71 7.78 -4.10
N SER A 78 2.20 8.65 -4.99
CA SER A 78 2.86 9.92 -5.31
C SER A 78 2.97 10.83 -4.08
N ILE A 79 1.92 10.89 -3.26
CA ILE A 79 1.90 11.65 -2.00
C ILE A 79 2.90 11.07 -0.98
N LEU A 80 3.01 9.74 -0.88
CA LEU A 80 3.98 9.10 0.01
C LEU A 80 5.44 9.39 -0.38
N VAL A 81 5.72 9.42 -1.68
CA VAL A 81 7.04 9.81 -2.20
C VAL A 81 7.34 11.28 -1.91
N ASP A 82 6.36 12.16 -2.17
CA ASP A 82 6.48 13.61 -1.93
C ASP A 82 6.78 13.92 -0.46
N MET A 83 6.08 13.23 0.46
CA MET A 83 6.32 13.35 1.90
C MET A 83 7.60 12.65 2.39
N LYS A 84 8.39 12.01 1.51
CA LYS A 84 9.53 11.13 1.85
C LYS A 84 9.19 10.05 2.88
N ARG A 85 7.91 9.68 2.97
CA ARG A 85 7.36 8.68 3.89
C ARG A 85 7.17 7.31 3.23
N ILE A 86 7.82 7.09 2.08
CA ILE A 86 7.79 5.82 1.38
C ILE A 86 8.37 4.66 2.21
N ASP A 87 9.24 4.93 3.19
CA ASP A 87 9.72 3.91 4.13
C ASP A 87 8.58 3.25 4.92
N LEU A 88 7.55 4.04 5.25
CA LEU A 88 6.34 3.59 5.94
C LEU A 88 5.39 2.82 5.02
N VAL A 89 5.67 2.69 3.71
CA VAL A 89 4.78 1.99 2.78
C VAL A 89 4.54 0.55 3.26
N LYS A 90 5.58 -0.14 3.77
CA LYS A 90 5.46 -1.50 4.32
C LYS A 90 4.49 -1.58 5.50
N GLU A 91 4.54 -0.60 6.40
CA GLU A 91 3.57 -0.54 7.51
C GLU A 91 2.17 -0.20 7.01
N ILE A 92 2.05 0.73 6.05
CA ILE A 92 0.76 1.11 5.46
C ILE A 92 0.08 -0.08 4.80
N VAL A 93 0.81 -0.90 4.04
CA VAL A 93 0.24 -2.10 3.41
C VAL A 93 -0.28 -3.07 4.47
N LYS A 94 0.51 -3.36 5.52
CA LYS A 94 0.06 -4.22 6.62
C LYS A 94 -1.19 -3.70 7.31
N GLU A 95 -1.20 -2.42 7.66
CA GLU A 95 -2.36 -1.80 8.30
C GLU A 95 -3.57 -1.79 7.36
N PHE A 96 -3.35 -1.59 6.05
CA PHE A 96 -4.41 -1.65 5.05
C PHE A 96 -5.02 -3.04 4.95
N GLU A 97 -4.22 -4.11 4.97
CA GLU A 97 -4.72 -5.49 5.00
C GLU A 97 -5.57 -5.76 6.25
N VAL A 98 -5.13 -5.29 7.42
CA VAL A 98 -5.91 -5.41 8.66
C VAL A 98 -7.25 -4.68 8.53
N VAL A 99 -7.24 -3.43 8.05
CA VAL A 99 -8.46 -2.64 7.85
C VAL A 99 -9.37 -3.28 6.79
N TYR A 100 -8.80 -3.79 5.70
CA TYR A 100 -9.52 -4.52 4.65
C TYR A 100 -10.26 -5.72 5.22
N ASN A 101 -9.58 -6.55 6.01
CA ASN A 101 -10.15 -7.74 6.63
C ASN A 101 -11.29 -7.39 7.59
N ILE A 102 -11.11 -6.34 8.39
CA ILE A 102 -12.16 -5.82 9.29
C ILE A 102 -13.38 -5.33 8.48
N LEU A 103 -13.15 -4.59 7.38
CA LEU A 103 -14.20 -4.02 6.54
C LEU A 103 -14.98 -5.07 5.75
N THR A 104 -14.31 -6.12 5.29
CA THR A 104 -14.95 -7.23 4.57
C THR A 104 -15.57 -8.27 5.52
N ALA A 105 -15.43 -8.09 6.84
CA ALA A 105 -15.85 -9.06 7.86
C ALA A 105 -15.31 -10.48 7.60
N THR A 106 -14.20 -10.58 6.87
CA THR A 106 -13.51 -11.84 6.63
C THR A 106 -12.70 -12.13 7.89
N GLU A 107 -13.32 -12.80 8.86
CA GLU A 107 -12.54 -13.39 9.95
C GLU A 107 -11.51 -14.32 9.32
N LEU A 108 -10.22 -13.99 9.47
CA LEU A 108 -9.12 -14.92 9.26
C LEU A 108 -9.28 -16.04 10.30
N ALA A 109 -10.16 -17.00 10.00
CA ALA A 109 -10.21 -18.26 10.70
C ALA A 109 -8.93 -19.00 10.33
N VAL A 110 -7.85 -18.76 11.08
CA VAL A 110 -6.68 -19.63 11.07
C VAL A 110 -7.15 -20.97 11.64
N VAL A 111 -7.62 -21.85 10.76
CA VAL A 111 -8.00 -23.21 11.14
C VAL A 111 -6.71 -23.98 11.35
N THR A 112 -6.12 -23.87 12.53
CA THR A 112 -5.02 -24.77 12.94
C THR A 112 -5.63 -26.14 13.20
N SER A 113 -5.79 -26.94 12.14
CA SER A 113 -6.18 -28.34 12.30
C SER A 113 -4.97 -29.15 12.71
N VAL A 114 -4.95 -29.65 13.96
CA VAL A 114 -3.96 -30.63 14.42
C VAL A 114 -4.42 -32.02 13.98
N VAL A 115 -4.25 -32.37 12.70
CA VAL A 115 -4.22 -33.78 12.28
C VAL A 115 -3.40 -33.96 11.00
N LYS A 116 -2.16 -34.42 11.15
CA LYS A 116 -1.65 -35.60 10.42
C LYS A 116 -0.42 -36.18 11.10
#